data_AF-A0A7C2QPE8-F1
#
_entry.id   AF-A0A7C2QPE8-F1
#
_cell.length_a   1.000
_cell.length_b   1.000
_cell.length_c   1.000
_cell.angle_alpha   90.00
_cell.angle_beta   90.00
_cell.angle_gamma   90.00
#
_symmetry.space_group_name_H-M   'P 1'
#
loop_
_entity.id
_entity.type
_entity.pdbx_description
1 polymer ?
#
loop_
_entity_poly.entity_id
_entity_poly.type
_entity_poly.pdbx_seq_one_letter_code
_entity_poly.pdbx_strand_id
1 'polypeptide(L)'
;MALQSATFVNERKESWEKLSTIVRKVKRGGVRRLSADECREFPNLYRKASTDAATAKTLRLSPDTVEYINDLAQQAHTILYTGPKKNLRRIIRFFTRDFPEAFRKNLLPIAVIFFLFFGTGIIAFIAVAQHPEHASALLPSDTIDQVKEAFSEKPERAGHQNIMMAGFY
;
A
#
# COMPACT_ATOMS: atom_id res chain seq x y z
N MET A 1 34.70 -15.64 31.85
CA MET A 1 33.59 -15.23 30.96
C MET A 1 33.22 -13.75 31.11
N ALA A 2 33.00 -13.20 32.31
CA ALA A 2 32.61 -11.78 32.50
C ALA A 2 33.59 -10.71 31.93
N LEU A 3 34.90 -11.00 31.93
CA LEU A 3 35.93 -10.11 31.35
C LEU A 3 35.88 -10.06 29.80
N GLN A 4 35.53 -11.17 29.15
CA GLN A 4 35.40 -11.24 27.68
C GLN A 4 34.14 -10.51 27.20
N SER A 5 33.05 -10.55 27.98
CA SER A 5 31.84 -9.78 27.67
C SER A 5 32.05 -8.27 27.80
N ALA A 6 32.77 -7.81 28.84
CA ALA A 6 33.00 -6.38 29.06
C ALA A 6 33.97 -5.77 28.03
N THR A 7 35.05 -6.49 27.69
CA THR A 7 36.01 -6.08 26.64
C THR A 7 35.34 -6.00 25.27
N PHE A 8 34.55 -7.02 24.90
CA PHE A 8 33.77 -7.02 23.67
C PHE A 8 32.85 -5.80 23.56
N VAL A 9 32.10 -5.49 24.62
CA VAL A 9 31.21 -4.32 24.64
C VAL A 9 32.01 -3.03 24.47
N ASN A 10 33.14 -2.87 25.18
CA ASN A 10 33.93 -1.64 25.13
C ASN A 10 34.53 -1.38 23.74
N GLU A 11 35.02 -2.41 23.07
CA GLU A 11 35.60 -2.31 21.72
C GLU A 11 34.56 -2.01 20.63
N ARG A 12 33.33 -2.52 20.79
CA ARG A 12 32.28 -2.41 19.75
C ARG A 12 31.36 -1.22 19.95
N LYS A 13 31.28 -0.66 21.16
CA LYS A 13 30.39 0.45 21.52
C LYS A 13 30.52 1.66 20.60
N GLU A 14 31.74 2.03 20.20
CA GLU A 14 31.95 3.18 19.30
C GLU A 14 31.31 2.94 17.93
N SER A 15 31.44 1.72 17.39
CA SER A 15 30.83 1.35 16.10
C SER A 15 29.30 1.34 16.20
N TRP A 16 28.74 0.88 17.32
CA TRP A 16 27.30 0.90 17.55
C TRP A 16 26.76 2.33 17.66
N GLU A 17 27.48 3.23 18.33
CA GLU A 17 27.09 4.64 18.44
C GLU A 17 27.13 5.40 17.10
N LYS A 18 28.14 5.12 16.27
CA LYS A 18 28.20 5.65 14.90
C LYS A 18 27.02 5.18 14.07
N LEU A 19 26.71 3.88 14.11
CA LEU A 19 25.56 3.31 13.42
C LEU A 19 24.23 3.89 13.94
N SER A 20 24.07 4.00 15.27
CA SER A 20 22.87 4.57 15.90
C SER A 20 22.63 6.01 15.45
N THR A 21 23.69 6.80 15.29
CA THR A 21 23.64 8.18 14.84
C THR A 21 23.20 8.27 13.38
N ILE A 22 23.75 7.43 12.50
CA ILE A 22 23.33 7.36 11.09
C ILE A 22 21.85 6.94 10.99
N VAL A 23 21.45 5.88 11.69
CA VAL A 23 20.05 5.39 11.71
C VAL A 23 19.10 6.50 12.15
N ARG A 24 19.43 7.24 13.21
CA ARG A 24 18.64 8.36 13.72
C ARG A 24 18.57 9.53 12.73
N LYS A 25 19.66 9.86 12.03
CA LYS A 25 19.67 10.87 10.96
C LYS A 25 18.72 10.48 9.83
N VAL A 26 18.77 9.23 9.37
CA VAL A 26 17.88 8.71 8.32
C VAL A 26 16.43 8.69 8.78
N LYS A 27 16.14 8.28 10.02
CA LYS A 27 14.77 8.29 10.55
C LYS A 27 14.17 9.70 10.58
N ARG A 28 14.97 10.73 10.89
CA ARG A 28 14.52 12.13 10.99
C ARG A 28 14.33 12.84 9.65
N GLY A 29 15.09 12.48 8.61
CA GLY A 29 15.05 13.24 7.35
C GLY A 29 15.36 12.46 6.08
N GLY A 30 15.37 11.13 6.17
CA GLY A 30 15.69 10.24 5.06
C GLY A 30 17.18 10.15 4.75
N VAL A 31 17.50 9.25 3.81
CA VAL A 31 18.88 8.95 3.37
C VAL A 31 19.57 10.19 2.77
N ARG A 32 18.80 11.13 2.23
CA ARG A 32 19.32 12.39 1.65
C ARG A 32 20.05 13.30 2.64
N ARG A 33 19.93 13.07 3.94
CA ARG A 33 20.65 13.84 4.98
C ARG A 33 22.02 13.26 5.35
N LEU A 34 22.37 12.09 4.83
CA LEU A 34 23.68 11.50 5.08
C LEU A 34 24.76 12.20 4.24
N SER A 35 25.94 12.39 4.82
CA SER A 35 27.11 12.79 4.05
C SER A 35 27.56 11.66 3.12
N ALA A 36 28.39 11.97 2.12
CA ALA A 36 28.95 10.96 1.22
C ALA A 36 29.74 9.90 1.99
N ASP A 37 30.49 10.31 3.02
CA ASP A 37 31.28 9.40 3.86
C ASP A 37 30.39 8.52 4.71
N GLU A 38 29.35 9.07 5.35
CA GLU A 38 28.37 8.29 6.11
C GLU A 38 27.66 7.26 5.22
N CYS A 39 27.34 7.64 3.98
CA CYS A 39 26.69 6.74 3.02
C CYS A 39 27.61 5.57 2.62
N ARG A 40 28.92 5.81 2.52
CA ARG A 40 29.94 4.78 2.22
C ARG A 40 30.24 3.90 3.44
N GLU A 41 30.24 4.47 4.63
CA GLU A 41 30.56 3.76 5.87
C GLU A 41 29.39 2.90 6.38
N PHE A 42 28.15 3.35 6.15
CA PHE A 42 26.94 2.72 6.68
C PHE A 42 26.80 1.21 6.40
N PRO A 43 27.02 0.70 5.17
CA PRO A 43 26.95 -0.74 4.90
C PRO A 43 27.96 -1.56 5.70
N ASN A 44 29.16 -1.01 5.94
CA ASN A 44 30.21 -1.67 6.72
C ASN A 44 29.83 -1.72 8.21
N LEU A 45 29.31 -0.62 8.76
CA LEU A 45 28.83 -0.57 10.14
C LEU A 45 27.65 -1.53 10.37
N TYR A 46 26.72 -1.61 9.42
CA TYR A 46 25.61 -2.57 9.46
C TYR A 46 26.10 -4.02 9.50
N ARG A 47 27.05 -4.39 8.64
CA ARG A 47 27.64 -5.75 8.64
C ARG A 47 28.28 -6.09 9.97
N LYS A 48 29.07 -5.17 10.54
CA LYS A 48 29.68 -5.34 11.87
C LYS A 48 28.62 -5.57 12.95
N ALA A 49 27.59 -4.71 13.02
CA ALA A 49 26.50 -4.87 13.98
C ALA A 49 25.74 -6.19 13.82
N SER A 50 25.56 -6.68 12.58
CA SER A 50 24.93 -7.98 12.33
C SER A 50 25.77 -9.14 12.85
N THR A 51 27.09 -9.10 12.67
CA THR A 51 28.03 -10.07 13.25
C THR A 51 28.06 -9.97 14.77
N ASP A 52 28.04 -8.75 15.33
CA ASP A 52 28.03 -8.52 16.76
C ASP A 52 26.74 -9.05 17.41
N ALA A 53 25.59 -8.94 16.75
CA ALA A 53 24.33 -9.49 17.24
C ALA A 53 24.38 -11.02 17.39
N ALA A 54 24.99 -11.72 16.43
CA ALA A 54 25.20 -13.16 16.51
C ALA A 54 26.20 -13.50 17.62
N THR A 55 27.31 -12.76 17.69
CA THR A 55 28.37 -12.97 18.69
C THR A 55 27.86 -12.72 20.11
N ALA A 56 27.02 -11.71 20.31
CA ALA A 56 26.41 -11.37 21.59
C ALA A 56 25.53 -12.52 22.14
N LYS A 57 24.81 -13.22 21.25
CA LYS A 57 24.01 -14.41 21.60
C LYS A 57 24.92 -15.58 21.97
N THR A 58 25.99 -15.83 21.21
CA THR A 58 26.95 -16.90 21.48
C THR A 58 27.68 -16.69 22.81
N LEU A 59 28.07 -15.45 23.12
CA LEU A 59 28.75 -15.08 24.37
C LEU A 59 27.80 -14.97 25.57
N ARG A 60 26.48 -15.17 25.38
CA ARG A 60 25.45 -15.02 26.42
C ARG A 60 25.58 -13.71 27.19
N LEU A 61 25.72 -12.60 26.45
CA LEU A 61 25.73 -11.25 27.03
C LEU A 61 24.40 -10.94 27.74
N SER A 62 24.35 -9.82 28.47
CA SER A 62 23.10 -9.40 29.12
C SER A 62 21.96 -9.28 28.10
N PRO A 63 20.72 -9.65 28.48
CA PRO A 63 19.55 -9.56 27.60
C PRO A 63 19.41 -8.18 26.94
N ASP A 64 19.58 -7.11 27.73
CA ASP A 64 19.50 -5.72 27.27
C ASP A 64 20.51 -5.41 26.16
N THR A 65 21.74 -5.93 26.27
CA THR A 65 22.79 -5.70 25.26
C THR A 65 22.45 -6.44 23.97
N VAL A 66 21.98 -7.68 24.08
CA VAL A 66 21.58 -8.49 22.93
C VAL A 66 20.42 -7.84 22.19
N GLU A 67 19.41 -7.38 22.92
CA GLU A 67 18.24 -6.70 22.37
C GLU A 67 18.63 -5.40 21.67
N TYR A 68 19.45 -4.57 22.31
CA TYR A 68 19.95 -3.32 21.73
C TYR A 68 20.65 -3.52 20.38
N ILE A 69 21.61 -4.44 20.31
CA ILE A 69 22.37 -4.69 19.06
C ILE A 69 21.44 -5.27 17.98
N ASN A 70 20.53 -6.15 18.37
CA ASN A 70 19.59 -6.78 17.44
C ASN A 70 18.61 -5.76 16.84
N ASP A 71 18.02 -4.90 17.66
CA ASP A 71 17.14 -3.82 17.20
C ASP A 71 17.91 -2.83 16.30
N LEU A 72 19.12 -2.44 16.70
CA LEU A 72 19.97 -1.56 15.89
C LEU A 72 20.27 -2.18 14.51
N ALA A 73 20.60 -3.47 14.45
CA ALA A 73 20.83 -4.18 13.20
C ALA A 73 19.57 -4.27 12.32
N GLN A 74 18.40 -4.50 12.93
CA GLN A 74 17.11 -4.56 12.23
C GLN A 74 16.71 -3.20 11.65
N GLN A 75 16.91 -2.11 12.40
CA GLN A 75 16.69 -0.76 11.92
C GLN A 75 17.60 -0.41 10.74
N ALA A 76 18.89 -0.76 10.84
CA ALA A 76 19.85 -0.54 9.77
C ALA A 76 19.52 -1.37 8.51
N HIS A 77 19.11 -2.63 8.68
CA HIS A 77 18.65 -3.50 7.58
C HIS A 77 17.46 -2.88 6.84
N THR A 78 16.48 -2.36 7.59
CA THR A 78 15.31 -1.69 7.01
C THR A 78 15.74 -0.50 6.15
N ILE A 79 16.71 0.30 6.61
CA ILE A 79 17.21 1.45 5.84
C ILE A 79 17.94 1.02 4.56
N LEU A 80 18.75 -0.04 4.62
CA LEU A 80 19.56 -0.48 3.48
C LEU A 80 18.74 -1.18 2.40
N TYR A 81 17.76 -1.99 2.79
CA TYR A 81 17.04 -2.90 1.89
C TYR A 81 15.58 -2.54 1.66
N THR A 82 14.98 -1.67 2.48
CA THR A 82 13.58 -1.25 2.23
C THR A 82 13.56 -0.07 1.28
N GLY A 83 12.85 -0.23 0.15
CA GLY A 83 12.66 0.81 -0.86
C GLY A 83 12.06 2.11 -0.29
N PRO A 84 12.09 3.22 -1.06
CA PRO A 84 11.67 4.53 -0.58
C PRO A 84 10.29 4.48 0.06
N LYS A 85 10.19 4.98 1.30
CA LYS A 85 8.95 5.00 2.09
C LYS A 85 7.80 5.53 1.22
N LYS A 86 6.66 4.84 1.26
CA LYS A 86 5.40 5.27 0.61
C LYS A 86 5.08 6.68 1.10
N ASN A 87 5.37 7.68 0.26
CA ASN A 87 5.19 9.07 0.62
C ASN A 87 3.74 9.44 0.28
N LEU A 88 2.93 9.78 1.28
CA LEU A 88 1.55 10.23 1.07
C LEU A 88 1.47 11.41 0.10
N ARG A 89 2.51 12.28 0.07
CA ARG A 89 2.60 13.36 -0.93
C ARG A 89 2.75 12.86 -2.37
N ARG A 90 3.33 11.68 -2.58
CA ARG A 90 3.43 11.05 -3.90
C ARG A 90 2.07 10.50 -4.33
N ILE A 91 1.30 9.94 -3.40
CA ILE A 91 -0.08 9.50 -3.65
C ILE A 91 -0.95 10.69 -4.01
N ILE A 92 -0.93 11.76 -3.21
CA ILE A 92 -1.70 12.99 -3.51
C ILE A 92 -1.32 13.55 -4.88
N ARG A 93 -0.02 13.67 -5.18
CA ARG A 93 0.46 14.14 -6.48
C ARG A 93 -0.02 13.27 -7.64
N PHE A 94 -0.04 11.95 -7.44
CA PHE A 94 -0.54 11.04 -8.45
C PHE A 94 -2.01 11.35 -8.77
N PHE A 95 -2.87 11.47 -7.76
CA PHE A 95 -4.29 11.77 -7.97
C PHE A 95 -4.57 13.20 -8.45
N THR A 96 -3.76 14.19 -8.06
CA THR A 96 -4.00 15.59 -8.43
C THR A 96 -3.35 16.02 -9.74
N ARG A 97 -2.30 15.31 -10.18
CA ARG A 97 -1.50 15.73 -11.34
C ARG A 97 -1.30 14.60 -12.34
N ASP A 98 -0.67 13.51 -11.91
CA ASP A 98 -0.22 12.47 -12.85
C ASP A 98 -1.42 11.76 -13.50
N PHE A 99 -2.47 11.45 -12.71
CA PHE A 99 -3.68 10.79 -13.17
C PHE A 99 -4.54 11.69 -14.08
N PRO A 100 -4.90 12.94 -13.71
CA PRO A 100 -5.65 13.82 -14.60
C PRO A 100 -4.91 14.11 -15.91
N GLU A 101 -3.58 14.24 -15.88
CA GLU A 101 -2.79 14.43 -17.09
C GLU A 101 -2.84 13.19 -18.00
N ALA A 102 -2.66 12.00 -17.44
CA ALA A 102 -2.77 10.75 -18.18
C ALA A 102 -4.18 10.53 -18.75
N PHE A 103 -5.21 10.86 -17.98
CA PHE A 103 -6.61 10.79 -18.42
C PHE A 103 -6.87 11.73 -19.60
N ARG A 104 -6.43 13.00 -19.51
CA ARG A 104 -6.58 14.00 -20.59
C ARG A 104 -5.87 13.57 -21.87
N LYS A 105 -4.68 12.97 -21.76
CA LYS A 105 -3.93 12.44 -22.91
C LYS A 105 -4.65 11.29 -23.62
N ASN A 106 -5.48 10.54 -22.89
CA ASN A 106 -6.19 9.36 -23.39
C ASN A 106 -7.71 9.57 -23.51
N LEU A 107 -8.18 10.82 -23.59
CA LEU A 107 -9.62 11.10 -23.67
C LEU A 107 -10.30 10.43 -24.86
N LEU A 108 -9.64 10.38 -26.02
CA LEU A 108 -10.22 9.79 -27.22
C LEU A 108 -10.51 8.29 -27.08
N PRO A 109 -9.54 7.42 -26.74
CA PRO A 109 -9.83 6.00 -26.53
C PRO A 109 -10.80 5.76 -25.37
N ILE A 110 -10.73 6.56 -24.29
CA ILE A 110 -11.68 6.48 -23.17
C ILE A 110 -13.10 6.80 -23.64
N ALA A 111 -13.27 7.87 -24.41
CA ALA A 111 -14.57 8.25 -24.97
C ALA A 111 -15.12 7.18 -25.91
N VAL A 112 -14.28 6.58 -26.76
CA VAL A 112 -14.69 5.50 -27.67
C VAL A 112 -15.25 4.32 -26.89
N ILE A 113 -14.52 3.82 -25.88
CA ILE A 113 -14.98 2.70 -25.05
C ILE A 113 -16.24 3.09 -24.27
N PHE A 114 -16.28 4.31 -23.73
CA PHE A 114 -17.45 4.84 -23.04
C PHE A 114 -18.69 4.82 -23.92
N PHE A 115 -18.59 5.32 -25.16
CA PHE A 115 -19.71 5.32 -26.11
C PHE A 115 -20.04 3.93 -26.64
N LEU A 116 -19.07 3.04 -26.82
CA LEU A 116 -19.36 1.65 -27.19
C LEU A 116 -20.14 0.95 -26.08
N PHE A 117 -19.79 1.17 -24.82
CA PHE A 117 -20.47 0.54 -23.70
C PHE A 117 -21.83 1.18 -23.41
N PHE A 118 -21.86 2.49 -23.13
CA PHE A 118 -23.10 3.18 -22.77
C PHE A 118 -23.99 3.45 -23.98
N GLY A 119 -23.42 3.73 -25.14
CA GLY A 119 -24.19 3.99 -26.35
C GLY A 119 -24.97 2.77 -26.80
N THR A 120 -24.37 1.58 -26.78
CA THR A 120 -25.11 0.33 -27.10
C THR A 120 -26.24 0.08 -26.11
N GLY A 121 -26.00 0.28 -24.81
CA GLY A 121 -27.04 0.18 -23.78
C GLY A 121 -28.18 1.20 -23.96
N ILE A 122 -27.87 2.46 -24.30
CA ILE A 122 -28.87 3.50 -24.56
C ILE A 122 -29.68 3.17 -25.81
N ILE A 123 -29.03 2.70 -26.88
CA ILE A 123 -29.71 2.29 -28.11
C ILE A 123 -30.67 1.13 -27.82
N ALA A 124 -30.21 0.11 -27.09
CA ALA A 124 -31.04 -1.03 -26.69
C ALA A 124 -32.23 -0.58 -25.82
N PHE A 125 -31.99 0.32 -24.85
CA PHE A 125 -33.05 0.86 -24.00
C PHE A 125 -34.11 1.61 -24.82
N ILE A 126 -33.71 2.50 -25.73
CA ILE A 126 -34.66 3.25 -26.58
C ILE A 126 -35.43 2.29 -27.49
N ALA A 127 -34.75 1.32 -28.09
CA ALA A 127 -35.37 0.35 -29.00
C ALA A 127 -36.46 -0.48 -28.32
N VAL A 128 -36.24 -0.90 -27.07
CA VAL A 128 -37.23 -1.65 -26.27
C VAL A 128 -38.32 -0.73 -25.72
N ALA A 129 -37.99 0.52 -25.34
CA ALA A 129 -38.96 1.47 -24.82
C ALA A 129 -40.02 1.87 -25.85
N GLN A 130 -39.66 1.96 -27.13
CA GLN A 130 -40.60 2.25 -28.21
C GLN A 130 -41.41 1.02 -28.62
N HIS A 131 -40.77 -0.16 -28.61
CA HIS A 131 -41.29 -1.41 -29.15
C HIS A 131 -40.89 -2.57 -28.22
N PRO A 132 -41.75 -2.94 -27.25
CA PRO A 132 -41.46 -3.98 -26.27
C PRO A 132 -41.13 -5.35 -26.89
N GLU A 133 -41.60 -5.61 -28.10
CA GLU A 133 -41.31 -6.80 -28.91
C GLU A 133 -39.81 -6.99 -29.21
N HIS A 134 -39.01 -5.92 -29.18
CA HIS A 134 -37.56 -5.97 -29.41
C HIS A 134 -36.80 -6.55 -28.21
N ALA A 135 -37.40 -6.63 -27.02
CA ALA A 135 -36.76 -7.21 -25.84
C ALA A 135 -36.40 -8.69 -26.06
N SER A 136 -37.27 -9.44 -26.73
CA SER A 136 -37.10 -10.87 -27.04
C SER A 136 -35.95 -11.16 -28.00
N ALA A 137 -35.47 -10.16 -28.75
CA ALA A 137 -34.30 -10.29 -29.61
C ALA A 137 -32.97 -10.05 -28.85
N LEU A 138 -33.04 -9.39 -27.69
CA LEU A 138 -31.87 -9.00 -26.89
C LEU A 138 -31.69 -9.88 -25.65
N LEU A 139 -32.77 -10.45 -25.12
CA LEU A 139 -32.79 -11.24 -23.90
C LEU A 139 -33.48 -12.60 -24.12
N PRO A 140 -33.00 -13.68 -23.47
CA PRO A 140 -33.76 -14.93 -23.39
C PRO A 140 -35.11 -14.73 -22.70
N SER A 141 -36.12 -15.51 -23.11
CA SER A 141 -37.49 -15.44 -22.56
C SER A 141 -37.53 -15.53 -21.04
N ASP A 142 -36.74 -16.43 -20.45
CA ASP A 142 -36.70 -16.66 -19.00
C ASP A 142 -36.27 -15.41 -18.23
N THR A 143 -35.38 -14.60 -18.80
CA THR A 143 -34.93 -13.33 -18.19
C THR A 143 -36.02 -12.26 -18.28
N ILE A 144 -36.77 -12.23 -19.38
CA ILE A 144 -37.89 -11.28 -19.57
C ILE A 144 -39.01 -11.58 -18.56
N ASP A 145 -39.31 -12.86 -18.34
CA ASP A 145 -40.37 -13.28 -17.43
C ASP A 145 -39.99 -13.02 -15.96
N GLN A 146 -38.73 -13.30 -15.57
CA GLN A 146 -38.21 -12.92 -14.25
C GLN A 146 -38.29 -11.41 -13.98
N VAL A 147 -37.93 -10.60 -14.97
CA VAL A 147 -38.02 -9.13 -14.86
C VAL A 147 -39.48 -8.70 -14.73
N LYS A 148 -40.39 -9.22 -15.56
CA LYS A 148 -41.82 -8.92 -15.46
C LYS A 148 -42.41 -9.32 -14.12
N GLU A 149 -42.05 -10.48 -13.59
CA GLU A 149 -42.49 -10.96 -12.27
C GLU A 149 -42.01 -10.02 -11.15
N ALA A 150 -40.72 -9.66 -11.17
CA ALA A 150 -40.12 -8.74 -10.21
C ALA A 150 -40.75 -7.32 -10.22
N PHE A 151 -41.27 -6.87 -11.36
CA PHE A 151 -41.97 -5.58 -11.48
C PHE A 151 -43.50 -5.67 -11.42
N SER A 152 -44.08 -6.88 -11.48
CA SER A 152 -45.52 -7.13 -11.28
C SER A 152 -45.88 -7.23 -9.80
N GLU A 153 -44.93 -7.64 -8.96
CA GLU A 153 -45.00 -7.38 -7.52
C GLU A 153 -44.91 -5.87 -7.28
N LYS A 154 -46.07 -5.24 -7.12
CA LYS A 154 -46.19 -3.84 -6.70
C LYS A 154 -45.34 -3.67 -5.43
N PRO A 155 -44.33 -2.80 -5.40
CA PRO A 155 -43.51 -2.65 -4.21
C PRO A 155 -44.35 -2.01 -3.11
N GLU A 156 -44.94 -2.84 -2.25
CA GLU A 156 -45.66 -2.40 -1.05
C GLU A 156 -44.70 -1.79 -0.01
N ARG A 157 -43.38 -1.82 -0.29
CA ARG A 157 -42.34 -1.20 0.52
C ARG A 157 -42.05 0.21 0.03
N ALA A 158 -42.81 1.18 0.57
CA ALA A 158 -42.42 2.59 0.54
C ALA A 158 -40.98 2.75 1.06
N GLY A 159 -40.17 3.53 0.35
CA GLY A 159 -38.71 3.67 0.53
C GLY A 159 -38.20 4.12 1.90
N HIS A 160 -39.08 4.28 2.90
CA HIS A 160 -38.71 4.63 4.26
C HIS A 160 -38.24 3.43 5.09
N GLN A 161 -38.73 2.21 4.84
CA GLN A 161 -38.34 1.02 5.62
C GLN A 161 -36.94 0.49 5.27
N ASN A 162 -36.49 0.64 4.02
CA ASN A 162 -35.19 0.12 3.60
C ASN A 162 -34.00 0.94 4.15
N ILE A 163 -34.20 2.23 4.45
CA ILE A 163 -33.15 3.11 5.00
C ILE A 163 -32.82 2.72 6.45
N MET A 164 -33.79 2.18 7.20
CA MET A 164 -33.61 1.78 8.60
C MET A 164 -32.86 0.45 8.76
N MET A 165 -32.82 -0.40 7.73
CA MET A 165 -32.15 -1.72 7.79
C MET A 165 -30.71 -1.70 7.23
N ALA A 166 -30.31 -0.64 6.53
CA ALA A 166 -28.95 -0.48 6.01
C ALA A 166 -27.94 0.07 7.05
N GLY A 167 -28.42 0.53 8.21
CA GLY A 167 -27.58 1.10 9.27
C GLY A 167 -26.96 0.08 10.25
N PHE A 168 -27.19 -1.22 10.04
CA PHE A 168 -26.75 -2.29 10.95
C PHE A 168 -25.85 -3.36 10.29
N TYR A 169 -25.22 -3.05 9.16
CA TYR A 169 -24.13 -3.85 8.59
C TYR A 169 -22.85 -3.02 8.46
#